data_AF-A0A1H9ITA6-F1
#
_entry.id   AF-A0A1H9ITA6-F1
#
_cell.length_a   1.000
_cell.length_b   1.000
_cell.length_c   1.000
_cell.angle_alpha   90.00
_cell.angle_beta   90.00
_cell.angle_gamma   90.00
#
_symmetry.space_group_name_H-M   'P 1'
#
loop_
_entity.id
_entity.type
_entity.pdbx_description
1 polymer ?
#
loop_
_entity_poly.entity_id
_entity_poly.type
_entity_poly.pdbx_seq_one_letter_code
_entity_poly.pdbx_strand_id
1 'polypeptide(L)'
;MTRRHRPPFVAACEECGVETEIETANEIVAFYRRHHRQTGHDVVLTRAALVFEPPAGALETIVADLERRYEDGVPIGIVAAAMSERGVSVGETLAEIDDVRMTGSLYEPRDDHLAAV
;
A
#
# COMPACT_ATOMS: atom_id res chain seq x y z
N MET A 1 -0.84 29.44 -16.81
CA MET A 1 -0.53 28.01 -17.06
C MET A 1 -0.88 27.25 -15.80
N THR A 2 -1.99 26.51 -15.80
CA THR A 2 -2.42 25.68 -14.67
C THR A 2 -1.48 24.48 -14.57
N ARG A 3 -0.73 24.36 -13.46
CA ARG A 3 -0.02 23.11 -13.13
C ARG A 3 -1.08 22.02 -13.00
N ARG A 4 -1.10 21.04 -13.90
CA ARG A 4 -1.92 19.84 -13.71
C ARG A 4 -1.35 19.11 -12.50
N HIS A 5 -2.13 19.04 -11.42
CA HIS A 5 -1.81 18.19 -10.27
C HIS A 5 -1.82 16.75 -10.80
N ARG A 6 -0.66 16.09 -10.78
CA ARG A 6 -0.57 14.69 -11.17
C ARG A 6 -0.73 13.88 -9.89
N PRO A 7 -1.70 12.94 -9.81
CA PRO A 7 -1.94 12.19 -8.58
C PRO A 7 -0.65 11.45 -8.16
N PRO A 8 -0.40 11.21 -6.87
CA PRO A 8 0.78 10.48 -6.43
C PRO A 8 0.77 9.00 -6.84
N PHE A 9 -0.39 8.37 -6.94
CA PHE A 9 -0.49 6.93 -7.19
C PHE A 9 -1.35 6.61 -8.41
N VAL A 10 -1.04 5.49 -9.06
CA VAL A 10 -1.87 4.88 -10.11
C VAL A 10 -1.92 3.40 -9.84
N ALA A 11 -3.14 2.89 -9.65
CA ALA A 11 -3.42 1.47 -9.42
C ALA A 11 -4.09 0.89 -10.67
N ALA A 12 -3.71 -0.33 -11.03
CA ALA A 12 -4.29 -1.03 -12.17
C ALA A 12 -4.65 -2.47 -11.79
N CYS A 13 -5.76 -2.95 -12.36
CA CYS A 13 -6.03 -4.37 -12.45
C CYS A 13 -5.81 -4.79 -13.90
N GLU A 14 -4.77 -5.58 -14.14
CA GLU A 14 -4.37 -6.02 -15.49
C GLU A 14 -5.43 -6.93 -16.11
N GLU A 15 -6.08 -7.77 -15.31
CA GLU A 15 -7.12 -8.70 -15.77
C GLU A 15 -8.39 -7.98 -16.25
N CYS A 16 -8.78 -6.90 -15.56
CA CYS A 16 -9.92 -6.08 -15.95
C CYS A 16 -9.59 -4.98 -16.96
N GLY A 17 -8.30 -4.70 -17.20
CA GLY A 17 -7.86 -3.57 -18.02
C GLY A 17 -8.29 -2.21 -17.46
N VAL A 18 -8.45 -2.10 -16.14
CA VAL A 18 -8.84 -0.84 -15.48
C VAL A 18 -7.64 -0.21 -14.81
N GLU A 19 -7.55 1.12 -14.92
CA GLU A 19 -6.57 1.95 -14.25
C GLU A 19 -7.30 3.05 -13.46
N THR A 20 -6.79 3.40 -12.29
CA THR A 20 -7.37 4.43 -11.43
C THR A 20 -6.27 5.30 -10.85
N GLU A 21 -6.44 6.61 -11.03
CA GLU A 21 -5.64 7.64 -10.37
C GLU A 21 -6.07 7.78 -8.91
N ILE A 22 -5.08 7.84 -8.01
CA ILE A 22 -5.31 7.82 -6.57
C ILE A 22 -4.54 8.96 -5.89
N GLU A 23 -5.24 9.72 -5.03
CA GLU A 23 -4.72 10.93 -4.39
C GLU A 23 -4.11 10.65 -3.01
N THR A 24 -4.63 9.65 -2.30
CA THR A 24 -4.14 9.28 -0.97
C THR A 24 -3.71 7.82 -0.92
N ALA A 25 -2.74 7.49 -0.04
CA ALA A 25 -2.21 6.14 0.02
C ALA A 25 -3.29 5.10 0.34
N ASN A 26 -4.14 5.32 1.34
CA ASN A 26 -5.15 4.32 1.73
C ASN A 26 -6.31 4.17 0.74
N GLU A 27 -6.47 5.09 -0.23
CA GLU A 27 -7.37 4.87 -1.36
C GLU A 27 -6.91 3.69 -2.25
N ILE A 28 -5.61 3.34 -2.23
CA ILE A 28 -5.07 2.11 -2.88
C ILE A 28 -5.76 0.88 -2.28
N VAL A 29 -5.78 0.79 -0.95
CA VAL A 29 -6.39 -0.31 -0.21
C VAL A 29 -7.90 -0.32 -0.42
N ALA A 30 -8.55 0.85 -0.39
CA ALA A 30 -9.98 0.97 -0.63
C ALA A 30 -10.37 0.56 -2.06
N PHE A 31 -9.55 0.92 -3.06
CA PHE A 31 -9.72 0.48 -4.44
C PHE A 31 -9.59 -1.03 -4.58
N TYR A 32 -8.49 -1.61 -4.06
CA TYR A 32 -8.28 -3.06 -4.06
C TYR A 32 -9.45 -3.80 -3.41
N ARG A 33 -9.82 -3.46 -2.16
CA ARG A 33 -10.89 -4.16 -1.43
C ARG A 33 -12.22 -4.15 -2.19
N ARG A 34 -12.59 -3.01 -2.77
CA ARG A 34 -13.83 -2.89 -3.57
C ARG A 34 -13.74 -3.67 -4.88
N HIS A 35 -12.60 -3.62 -5.55
CA HIS A 35 -12.37 -4.31 -6.82
C HIS A 35 -12.35 -5.83 -6.61
N HIS A 36 -11.46 -6.32 -5.76
CA HIS A 36 -11.30 -7.72 -5.41
C HIS A 36 -12.61 -8.34 -4.88
N ARG A 37 -13.41 -7.62 -4.09
CA ARG A 37 -14.73 -8.12 -3.65
C ARG A 37 -15.69 -8.41 -4.81
N GLN A 38 -15.57 -7.70 -5.92
CA GLN A 38 -16.45 -7.85 -7.08
C GLN A 38 -15.88 -8.83 -8.12
N THR A 39 -14.56 -8.86 -8.29
CA THR A 39 -13.90 -9.56 -9.39
C THR A 39 -13.06 -10.74 -8.95
N GLY A 40 -12.57 -10.74 -7.71
CA GLY A 40 -11.54 -11.67 -7.23
C GLY A 40 -10.14 -11.39 -7.80
N HIS A 41 -9.95 -10.31 -8.57
CA HIS A 41 -8.67 -9.98 -9.19
C HIS A 41 -7.81 -9.11 -8.30
N ASP A 42 -6.52 -9.18 -8.54
CA ASP A 42 -5.53 -8.38 -7.84
C ASP A 42 -5.32 -7.00 -8.50
N VAL A 43 -4.62 -6.14 -7.77
CA VAL A 43 -4.25 -4.79 -8.17
C VAL A 43 -2.76 -4.59 -7.99
N VAL A 44 -2.12 -4.00 -8.99
CA VAL A 44 -0.73 -3.55 -8.96
C VAL A 44 -0.67 -2.02 -8.98
N LEU A 45 0.40 -1.43 -8.47
CA LEU A 45 0.66 0.00 -8.67
C LEU A 45 1.55 0.17 -9.90
N THR A 46 1.02 0.81 -10.94
CA THR A 46 1.80 1.18 -12.13
C THR A 46 2.57 2.48 -11.92
N ARG A 47 2.22 3.23 -10.88
CA ARG A 47 2.98 4.39 -10.41
C ARG A 47 2.81 4.60 -8.91
N ALA A 48 3.93 4.74 -8.22
CA ALA A 48 3.97 5.16 -6.82
C ALA A 48 4.99 6.31 -6.64
N ALA A 49 4.51 7.54 -6.52
CA ALA A 49 5.37 8.71 -6.30
C ALA A 49 5.76 8.83 -4.81
N LEU A 50 6.48 7.85 -4.29
CA LEU A 50 7.06 7.92 -2.96
C LEU A 50 8.13 9.02 -2.91
N VAL A 51 8.12 9.83 -1.85
CA VAL A 51 9.10 10.91 -1.64
C VAL A 51 10.38 10.42 -0.94
N PHE A 52 10.54 9.11 -0.83
CA PHE A 52 11.65 8.42 -0.18
C PHE A 52 11.93 7.11 -0.91
N GLU A 53 13.15 6.60 -0.74
CA GLU A 53 13.50 5.26 -1.21
C GLU A 53 12.89 4.23 -0.25
N PRO A 54 12.09 3.26 -0.76
CA PRO A 54 11.43 2.28 0.09
C PRO A 54 12.47 1.43 0.83
N PRO A 55 12.30 1.21 2.15
CA PRO A 55 13.20 0.33 2.89
C PRO A 55 13.16 -1.09 2.33
N ALA A 56 14.28 -1.79 2.46
CA ALA A 56 14.40 -3.18 2.03
C ALA A 56 14.29 -4.12 3.24
N GLY A 57 13.80 -5.34 3.01
CA GLY A 57 13.74 -6.39 4.01
C GLY A 57 12.38 -7.05 4.13
N ALA A 58 12.16 -7.69 5.27
CA ALA A 58 10.85 -8.23 5.67
C ALA A 58 9.87 -7.10 5.96
N LEU A 59 8.57 -7.42 5.90
CA LEU A 59 7.49 -6.46 6.08
C LEU A 59 7.59 -5.70 7.42
N GLU A 60 7.90 -6.39 8.52
CA GLU A 60 8.06 -5.77 9.84
C GLU A 60 9.19 -4.74 9.87
N THR A 61 10.32 -5.03 9.21
CA THR A 61 11.44 -4.07 9.09
C THR A 61 11.03 -2.86 8.27
N ILE A 62 10.28 -3.07 7.19
CA ILE A 62 9.75 -2.01 6.34
C ILE A 62 8.82 -1.10 7.15
N VAL A 63 7.88 -1.67 7.89
CA VAL A 63 6.95 -0.90 8.72
C VAL A 63 7.71 -0.15 9.80
N ALA A 64 8.63 -0.79 10.54
CA ALA A 64 9.43 -0.13 11.57
C ALA A 64 10.28 1.04 11.01
N ASP A 65 10.78 0.90 9.78
CA ASP A 65 11.54 1.97 9.12
C ASP A 65 10.67 3.14 8.67
N LEU A 66 9.46 2.84 8.21
CA LEU A 66 8.47 3.83 7.77
C LEU A 66 7.83 4.54 8.97
N GLU A 67 7.60 3.85 10.08
CA GLU A 67 6.91 4.35 11.28
C GLU A 67 7.57 5.61 11.85
N ARG A 68 8.89 5.73 11.72
CA ARG A 68 9.65 6.95 12.09
C ARG A 68 9.17 8.23 11.38
N ARG A 69 8.37 8.12 10.32
CA ARG A 69 7.84 9.22 9.51
C ARG A 69 6.35 9.49 9.74
N TYR A 70 5.66 8.65 10.50
CA TYR A 70 4.22 8.73 10.70
C TYR A 70 3.87 8.62 12.19
N GLU A 71 3.29 9.68 12.74
CA GLU A 71 2.96 9.74 14.18
C GLU A 71 1.84 8.76 14.59
N ASP A 72 0.92 8.45 13.68
CA ASP A 72 -0.27 7.62 13.94
C ASP A 72 -0.19 6.23 13.26
N GLY A 73 1.02 5.71 13.07
CA GLY A 73 1.28 4.50 12.31
C GLY A 73 1.38 4.74 10.80
N VAL A 74 1.95 3.78 10.09
CA VAL A 74 2.23 3.84 8.65
C VAL A 74 0.96 3.51 7.87
N PRO A 75 0.46 4.38 6.98
CA PRO A 75 -0.68 4.03 6.15
C PRO A 75 -0.41 2.76 5.34
N ILE A 76 -1.32 1.77 5.36
CA ILE A 76 -1.14 0.50 4.64
C ILE A 76 -0.89 0.73 3.15
N GLY A 77 -1.51 1.75 2.57
CA GLY A 77 -1.24 2.12 1.18
C GLY A 77 0.21 2.54 0.90
N ILE A 78 0.90 3.13 1.89
CA ILE A 78 2.33 3.45 1.78
C ILE A 78 3.16 2.17 1.79
N VAL A 79 2.78 1.20 2.64
CA VAL A 79 3.41 -0.12 2.67
C VAL A 79 3.21 -0.84 1.34
N ALA A 80 1.99 -0.85 0.79
CA ALA A 80 1.69 -1.40 -0.53
C ALA A 80 2.48 -0.71 -1.65
N ALA A 81 2.62 0.61 -1.60
CA ALA A 81 3.47 1.35 -2.53
C ALA A 81 4.95 0.95 -2.44
N ALA A 82 5.49 0.82 -1.23
CA ALA A 82 6.86 0.37 -1.02
C ALA A 82 7.09 -1.07 -1.50
N MET A 83 6.11 -1.95 -1.28
CA MET A 83 6.14 -3.34 -1.72
C MET A 83 5.99 -3.48 -3.25
N SER A 84 5.20 -2.61 -3.89
CA SER A 84 5.05 -2.61 -5.35
C SER A 84 6.33 -2.25 -6.10
N GLU A 85 7.20 -1.40 -5.55
CA GLU A 85 8.55 -1.16 -6.12
C GLU A 85 9.42 -2.42 -6.14
N ARG A 86 9.02 -3.46 -5.40
CA ARG A 86 9.65 -4.78 -5.35
C ARG A 86 8.89 -5.83 -6.16
N GLY A 87 7.88 -5.43 -6.93
CA GLY A 87 7.06 -6.30 -7.76
C GLY A 87 5.99 -7.09 -7.00
N VAL A 88 5.67 -6.70 -5.76
CA VAL A 88 4.60 -7.33 -4.96
C VAL A 88 3.28 -6.59 -5.19
N SER A 89 2.20 -7.32 -5.41
CA SER A 89 0.87 -6.72 -5.63
C SER A 89 0.29 -6.12 -4.34
N VAL A 90 -0.82 -5.39 -4.48
CA VAL A 90 -1.58 -4.88 -3.32
C VAL A 90 -2.17 -6.04 -2.53
N GLY A 91 -2.74 -7.04 -3.18
CA GLY A 91 -3.33 -8.21 -2.52
C GLY A 91 -2.29 -9.06 -1.78
N GLU A 92 -1.15 -9.32 -2.40
CA GLU A 92 -0.03 -10.04 -1.78
C GLU A 92 0.49 -9.29 -0.54
N THR A 93 0.64 -7.96 -0.64
CA THR A 93 1.05 -7.14 0.50
C THR A 93 0.05 -7.24 1.66
N LEU A 94 -1.25 -7.20 1.37
CA LEU A 94 -2.29 -7.31 2.40
C LEU A 94 -2.34 -8.69 3.05
N ALA A 95 -2.08 -9.76 2.28
CA ALA A 95 -1.96 -11.11 2.82
C ALA A 95 -0.75 -11.24 3.74
N GLU A 96 0.42 -10.72 3.34
CA GLU A 96 1.62 -10.70 4.18
C GLU A 96 1.41 -9.90 5.47
N ILE A 97 0.70 -8.78 5.40
CA ILE A 97 0.29 -8.00 6.59
C ILE A 97 -0.57 -8.83 7.54
N ASP A 98 -1.56 -9.55 7.02
CA ASP A 98 -2.41 -10.41 7.85
C ASP A 98 -1.58 -11.50 8.56
N ASP A 99 -0.68 -12.16 7.82
CA ASP A 99 0.22 -13.18 8.35
C ASP A 99 1.13 -12.63 9.46
N VAL A 100 1.77 -11.48 9.25
CA VAL A 100 2.68 -10.88 10.22
C VAL A 100 1.92 -10.30 11.43
N ARG A 101 0.66 -9.90 11.28
CA ARG A 101 -0.19 -9.54 12.43
C ARG A 101 -0.56 -10.74 13.28
N MET A 102 -0.77 -11.91 12.67
CA MET A 102 -1.05 -13.14 13.41
C MET A 102 0.12 -13.59 14.30
N THR A 103 1.36 -13.25 13.96
CA THR A 103 2.53 -13.53 14.82
C THR A 103 2.68 -12.52 15.96
N GLY A 104 1.96 -11.40 15.90
CA GLY A 104 2.07 -10.30 16.86
C GLY A 104 3.27 -9.37 16.60
N SER A 105 3.88 -9.43 15.42
CA SER A 105 4.98 -8.51 15.05
C SER A 105 4.48 -7.13 14.59
N LEU A 106 3.25 -7.07 14.08
CA LEU A 106 2.59 -5.83 13.64
C LEU A 106 1.21 -5.70 14.28
N TYR A 107 0.77 -4.46 14.48
CA TYR A 107 -0.60 -4.15 14.90
C TYR A 107 -1.15 -2.93 14.15
N GLU A 108 -2.45 -2.70 14.29
CA GLU A 108 -3.17 -1.60 13.64
C GLU A 108 -3.63 -0.58 14.69
N PRO A 109 -2.86 0.50 14.95
CA PRO A 109 -3.26 1.53 15.91
C PRO A 109 -4.52 2.29 15.50
N ARG A 110 -4.80 2.32 14.19
CA ARG A 110 -5.95 2.98 13.56
C ARG A 110 -6.27 2.27 12.25
N ASP A 111 -7.53 2.28 11.84
CA ASP A 111 -8.00 1.83 10.53
C ASP A 111 -7.02 2.19 9.39
N ASP A 112 -6.53 1.14 8.73
CA ASP A 112 -5.59 1.15 7.62
C ASP A 112 -4.21 1.78 7.93
N HIS A 113 -3.75 1.69 9.18
CA HIS A 113 -2.40 2.12 9.61
C HIS A 113 -1.70 0.99 10.36
N LEU A 114 -0.41 0.76 10.11
CA LEU A 114 0.40 -0.28 10.74
C LEU A 114 1.48 0.32 11.63
N ALA A 115 1.73 -0.35 12.75
CA ALA A 115 2.83 -0.08 13.65
C ALA A 115 3.56 -1.38 13.99
N ALA A 116 4.87 -1.28 14.21
CA ALA A 116 5.66 -2.40 14.72
C ALA A 116 5.49 -2.53 16.24
N VAL A 117 5.49 -3.76 16.75
CA VAL A 117 5.39 -4.06 18.20
C VAL A 117 6.72 -3.84 18.91
#